data_AF-A0A364LA41-F1
#
_entry.id   AF-A0A364LA41-F1
#
_cell.length_a   1.000
_cell.length_b   1.000
_cell.length_c   1.000
_cell.angle_alpha   90.00
_cell.angle_beta   90.00
_cell.angle_gamma   90.00
#
_symmetry.space_group_name_H-M   'P 1'
#
loop_
_entity.id
_entity.type
_entity.pdbx_description
1 polymer ?
#
loop_
_entity_poly.entity_id
_entity_poly.type
_entity_poly.pdbx_seq_one_letter_code
_entity_poly.pdbx_strand_id
1 'polypeptide(L)'
;MGAPLSLEQLQQALTENLSNDALYDLLSSYEDEACQQFTPAGITGDATVLTAYYSSFLFSHLIIDEIQEARALTQRIPSTLIQNEPVIQHSIAILRSIYQNKFSETFALLRGQPWPKPVDIVVERVDAYYTEKSFRNISRIYESIRPEVAAEYLGLQNNAELTDILVKRGWDWDAEKELFRPHVPDELVNAGKARPPLDQISRTVGLASV
;
A
#
# COMPACT_ATOMS: atom_id res chain seq x y z
N MET A 1 -10.65 -26.40 11.13
CA MET A 1 -11.84 -25.54 11.34
C MET A 1 -11.26 -24.19 11.76
N GLY A 2 -11.25 -23.23 10.84
CA GLY A 2 -10.80 -21.86 11.13
C GLY A 2 -11.70 -21.23 12.19
N ALA A 3 -11.18 -20.23 12.91
CA ALA A 3 -11.99 -19.48 13.83
C ALA A 3 -12.97 -18.61 13.03
N PRO A 4 -14.25 -18.50 13.45
CA PRO A 4 -15.29 -17.86 12.66
C PRO A 4 -15.05 -16.35 12.53
N LEU A 5 -15.04 -15.84 11.30
CA LEU A 5 -14.87 -14.42 10.96
C LEU A 5 -15.75 -13.51 11.83
N SER A 6 -15.11 -12.78 12.75
CA SER A 6 -15.76 -11.81 13.63
C SER A 6 -15.01 -10.47 13.64
N LEU A 7 -15.71 -9.40 14.03
CA LEU A 7 -15.11 -8.07 14.10
C LEU A 7 -13.95 -8.02 15.12
N GLU A 8 -14.07 -8.74 16.23
CA GLU A 8 -13.02 -8.82 17.26
C GLU A 8 -11.76 -9.53 16.73
N GLN A 9 -11.92 -10.62 15.99
CA GLN A 9 -10.80 -11.34 15.38
C GLN A 9 -10.12 -10.50 14.30
N LEU A 10 -10.89 -9.79 13.48
CA LEU A 10 -10.33 -8.85 12.51
C LEU A 10 -9.55 -7.75 13.23
N GLN A 11 -10.14 -7.12 14.26
CA GLN A 11 -9.43 -6.09 15.02
C GLN A 11 -8.14 -6.61 15.64
N GLN A 12 -8.14 -7.82 16.20
CA GLN A 12 -6.94 -8.44 16.74
C GLN A 12 -5.89 -8.66 15.65
N ALA A 13 -6.26 -9.30 14.53
CA ALA A 13 -5.38 -9.56 13.40
C ALA A 13 -4.74 -8.28 12.82
N LEU A 14 -5.50 -7.19 12.75
CA LEU A 14 -5.03 -5.91 12.22
C LEU A 14 -4.14 -5.15 13.22
N THR A 15 -4.35 -5.35 14.53
CA THR A 15 -3.52 -4.75 15.59
C THR A 15 -2.21 -5.51 15.77
N GLU A 16 -2.19 -6.81 15.46
CA GLU A 16 -0.96 -7.60 15.48
C GLU A 16 0.07 -7.02 14.50
N ASN A 17 1.31 -6.93 14.95
CA ASN A 17 2.41 -6.32 14.18
C ASN A 17 2.95 -7.33 13.15
N LEU A 18 2.05 -7.86 12.32
CA LEU A 18 2.32 -8.80 11.24
C LEU A 18 3.04 -8.10 10.09
N SER A 19 3.91 -8.84 9.39
CA SER A 19 4.43 -8.39 8.10
C SER A 19 3.29 -8.24 7.08
N ASN A 20 3.53 -7.47 6.03
CA ASN A 20 2.51 -7.20 5.00
C ASN A 20 2.03 -8.48 4.32
N ASP A 21 2.95 -9.41 4.01
CA ASP A 21 2.62 -10.72 3.42
C ASP A 21 1.83 -11.60 4.41
N ALA A 22 2.23 -11.62 5.69
CA ALA A 22 1.53 -12.41 6.71
C ALA A 22 0.12 -11.87 6.98
N LEU A 23 -0.07 -10.55 6.91
CA LEU A 23 -1.38 -9.92 7.00
C LEU A 23 -2.28 -10.35 5.83
N TYR A 24 -1.73 -10.37 4.62
CA TYR A 24 -2.43 -10.83 3.43
C TYR A 24 -2.82 -12.32 3.54
N ASP A 25 -1.88 -13.19 3.90
CA ASP A 25 -2.13 -14.63 4.05
C ASP A 25 -3.23 -14.92 5.07
N LEU A 26 -3.20 -14.19 6.20
CA LEU A 26 -4.21 -14.30 7.24
C LEU A 26 -5.59 -13.85 6.74
N LEU A 27 -5.68 -12.69 6.08
CA LEU A 27 -6.95 -12.21 5.53
C LEU A 27 -7.48 -13.12 4.42
N SER A 28 -6.60 -13.65 3.56
CA SER A 28 -6.95 -14.61 2.53
C SER A 28 -7.56 -15.89 3.12
N SER A 29 -7.10 -16.34 4.29
CA SER A 29 -7.66 -17.51 4.97
C SER A 29 -9.13 -17.35 5.40
N TYR A 30 -9.59 -16.10 5.57
CA TYR A 30 -10.98 -15.79 5.91
C TYR A 30 -11.89 -15.62 4.68
N GLU A 31 -11.34 -15.69 3.46
CA GLU A 31 -12.10 -15.45 2.22
C GLU A 31 -13.24 -16.46 2.04
N ASP A 32 -12.97 -17.74 2.29
CA ASP A 32 -13.97 -18.81 2.17
C ASP A 32 -15.17 -18.58 3.11
N GLU A 33 -14.91 -18.05 4.30
CA GLU A 33 -15.96 -17.74 5.29
C GLU A 33 -16.74 -16.48 4.90
N ALA A 34 -16.05 -15.43 4.43
CA ALA A 34 -16.71 -14.23 3.92
C ALA A 34 -17.62 -14.56 2.72
N CYS A 35 -17.19 -15.46 1.84
CA CYS A 35 -17.97 -15.93 0.68
C CYS A 35 -19.26 -16.65 1.07
N GLN A 36 -19.31 -17.29 2.23
CA GLN A 36 -20.52 -17.97 2.71
C GLN A 36 -21.56 -17.02 3.31
N GLN A 37 -21.19 -15.77 3.63
CA GLN A 37 -22.07 -14.78 4.23
C GLN A 37 -22.85 -13.94 3.22
N PHE A 38 -22.76 -14.26 1.93
CA PHE A 38 -23.60 -13.67 0.89
C PHE A 38 -24.08 -14.72 -0.11
N THR A 39 -25.23 -14.43 -0.71
CA THR A 39 -25.80 -15.23 -1.79
C THR A 39 -26.24 -14.30 -2.93
N PRO A 40 -26.56 -14.83 -4.13
CA PRO A 40 -27.14 -14.01 -5.19
C PRO A 40 -28.47 -13.33 -4.79
N ALA A 41 -29.14 -13.82 -3.74
CA ALA A 41 -30.37 -13.25 -3.20
C ALA A 41 -30.12 -12.09 -2.20
N GLY A 42 -28.88 -11.87 -1.77
CA GLY A 42 -28.52 -10.81 -0.82
C GLY A 42 -27.51 -11.25 0.23
N ILE A 43 -27.22 -10.33 1.16
CA ILE A 43 -26.33 -10.56 2.30
C ILE A 43 -27.08 -11.40 3.33
N THR A 44 -26.50 -12.53 3.73
CA THR A 44 -27.04 -13.44 4.76
C THR A 44 -26.36 -13.27 6.11
N GLY A 45 -25.13 -12.75 6.13
CA GLY A 45 -24.36 -12.44 7.35
C GLY A 45 -24.47 -10.98 7.81
N ASP A 46 -23.51 -10.57 8.65
CA ASP A 46 -23.42 -9.19 9.14
C ASP A 46 -22.71 -8.30 8.10
N ALA A 47 -23.46 -7.35 7.55
CA ALA A 47 -22.94 -6.38 6.58
C ALA A 47 -21.76 -5.56 7.12
N THR A 48 -21.72 -5.30 8.43
CA THR A 48 -20.65 -4.52 9.07
C THR A 48 -19.33 -5.31 9.07
N VAL A 49 -19.40 -6.61 9.41
CA VAL A 49 -18.24 -7.51 9.42
C VAL A 49 -17.72 -7.68 8.00
N LEU A 50 -18.60 -7.86 7.02
CA LEU A 50 -18.22 -7.97 5.61
C LEU A 50 -17.59 -6.69 5.07
N THR A 51 -18.12 -5.52 5.42
CA THR A 51 -17.55 -4.23 5.04
C THR A 51 -16.15 -4.04 5.60
N ALA A 52 -15.96 -4.37 6.87
CA ALA A 52 -14.64 -4.31 7.50
C ALA A 52 -13.66 -5.28 6.82
N TYR A 53 -14.08 -6.54 6.62
CA TYR A 53 -13.27 -7.56 5.97
C TYR A 53 -12.85 -7.16 4.56
N TYR A 54 -13.80 -6.83 3.67
CA TYR A 54 -13.49 -6.52 2.28
C TYR A 54 -12.67 -5.25 2.12
N SER A 55 -12.90 -4.24 2.97
CA SER A 55 -12.08 -3.04 2.96
C SER A 55 -10.65 -3.36 3.38
N SER A 56 -10.46 -4.06 4.50
CA SER A 56 -9.14 -4.47 4.99
C SER A 56 -8.42 -5.39 4.01
N PHE A 57 -9.13 -6.34 3.38
CA PHE A 57 -8.56 -7.25 2.41
C PHE A 57 -8.15 -6.52 1.12
N LEU A 58 -8.96 -5.57 0.63
CA LEU A 58 -8.59 -4.71 -0.49
C LEU A 58 -7.32 -3.91 -0.20
N PHE A 59 -7.22 -3.34 1.00
CA PHE A 59 -6.03 -2.60 1.42
C PHE A 59 -4.81 -3.52 1.58
N SER A 60 -4.98 -4.76 2.04
CA SER A 60 -3.87 -5.71 2.13
C SER A 60 -3.22 -5.97 0.76
N HIS A 61 -4.02 -6.13 -0.30
CA HIS A 61 -3.51 -6.23 -1.68
C HIS A 61 -2.76 -4.98 -2.13
N LEU A 62 -3.18 -3.79 -1.70
CA LEU A 62 -2.48 -2.55 -2.04
C LEU A 62 -1.10 -2.45 -1.37
N ILE A 63 -0.94 -3.01 -0.17
CA ILE A 63 0.33 -2.99 0.57
C ILE A 63 1.35 -3.97 -0.05
N ILE A 64 0.89 -5.08 -0.62
CA ILE A 64 1.75 -6.05 -1.34
C ILE A 64 1.92 -5.72 -2.83
N ASP A 65 1.48 -4.54 -3.27
CA ASP A 65 1.55 -4.08 -4.66
C ASP A 65 0.77 -4.91 -5.69
N GLU A 66 -0.19 -5.72 -5.26
CA GLU A 66 -1.04 -6.54 -6.13
C GLU A 66 -2.29 -5.79 -6.60
N ILE A 67 -2.08 -4.72 -7.36
CA ILE A 67 -3.16 -3.83 -7.82
C ILE A 67 -4.16 -4.58 -8.73
N GLN A 68 -3.70 -5.56 -9.52
CA GLN A 68 -4.61 -6.33 -10.39
C GLN A 68 -5.53 -7.26 -9.60
N GLU A 69 -5.01 -7.90 -8.56
CA GLU A 69 -5.82 -8.74 -7.67
C GLU A 69 -6.79 -7.90 -6.84
N ALA A 70 -6.35 -6.73 -6.36
CA ALA A 70 -7.26 -5.76 -5.74
C ALA A 70 -8.43 -5.38 -6.66
N ARG A 71 -8.19 -5.21 -7.97
CA ARG A 71 -9.25 -4.95 -8.95
C ARG A 71 -10.15 -6.16 -9.19
N ALA A 72 -9.58 -7.37 -9.27
CA ALA A 72 -10.36 -8.59 -9.38
C ALA A 72 -11.29 -8.76 -8.16
N LEU A 73 -10.81 -8.44 -6.95
CA LEU A 73 -11.59 -8.47 -5.73
C LEU A 73 -12.83 -7.58 -5.81
N THR A 74 -12.75 -6.39 -6.41
CA THR A 74 -13.94 -5.51 -6.54
C THR A 74 -15.09 -6.13 -7.34
N GLN A 75 -14.80 -7.10 -8.21
CA GLN A 75 -15.82 -7.83 -8.96
C GLN A 75 -16.44 -8.97 -8.14
N ARG A 76 -15.73 -9.45 -7.10
CA ARG A 76 -16.18 -10.51 -6.18
C ARG A 76 -17.06 -9.95 -5.06
N ILE A 77 -16.94 -8.66 -4.73
CA ILE A 77 -17.76 -8.01 -3.70
C ILE A 77 -19.22 -7.93 -4.17
N PRO A 78 -20.20 -8.30 -3.33
CA PRO A 78 -21.62 -8.18 -3.66
C PRO A 78 -22.02 -6.75 -4.03
N SER A 79 -22.74 -6.58 -5.14
CA SER A 79 -23.21 -5.26 -5.60
C SER A 79 -24.12 -4.56 -4.60
N THR A 80 -24.90 -5.32 -3.83
CA THR A 80 -25.73 -4.80 -2.73
C THR A 80 -24.90 -4.14 -1.65
N LEU A 81 -23.74 -4.72 -1.30
CA LEU A 81 -22.83 -4.18 -0.30
C LEU A 81 -22.16 -2.90 -0.83
N ILE A 82 -21.71 -2.91 -2.09
CA ILE A 82 -21.11 -1.72 -2.73
C ILE A 82 -22.10 -0.55 -2.75
N GLN A 83 -23.38 -0.79 -2.99
CA GLN A 83 -24.38 0.29 -3.07
C GLN A 83 -24.76 0.87 -1.72
N ASN A 84 -24.84 0.02 -0.69
CA ASN A 84 -25.33 0.41 0.63
C ASN A 84 -24.23 0.98 1.54
N GLU A 85 -22.98 0.53 1.36
CA GLU A 85 -21.90 0.82 2.30
C GLU A 85 -20.91 1.86 1.74
N PRO A 86 -20.89 3.09 2.29
CA PRO A 86 -20.02 4.14 1.78
C PRO A 86 -18.54 3.80 1.97
N VAL A 87 -18.18 3.05 3.01
CA VAL A 87 -16.78 2.68 3.32
C VAL A 87 -16.18 1.90 2.15
N ILE A 88 -16.91 0.92 1.60
CA ILE A 88 -16.45 0.13 0.45
C ILE A 88 -16.31 1.00 -0.79
N GLN A 89 -17.27 1.91 -1.03
CA GLN A 89 -17.21 2.83 -2.17
C GLN A 89 -15.94 3.70 -2.09
N HIS A 90 -15.60 4.19 -0.91
CA HIS A 90 -14.38 4.97 -0.68
C HIS A 90 -13.12 4.11 -0.87
N SER A 91 -13.09 2.89 -0.34
CA SER A 91 -11.98 1.94 -0.56
C SER A 91 -11.74 1.66 -2.05
N ILE A 92 -12.82 1.47 -2.83
CA ILE A 92 -12.74 1.29 -4.29
C ILE A 92 -12.29 2.57 -5.00
N ALA A 93 -12.69 3.75 -4.52
CA ALA A 93 -12.23 5.03 -5.05
C ALA A 93 -10.71 5.21 -4.87
N ILE A 94 -10.17 4.81 -3.72
CA ILE A 94 -8.71 4.81 -3.46
C ILE A 94 -7.98 3.87 -4.43
N LEU A 95 -8.47 2.64 -4.61
CA LEU A 95 -7.89 1.73 -5.59
C LEU A 95 -7.87 2.36 -7.00
N ARG A 96 -8.94 3.06 -7.38
CA ARG A 96 -9.03 3.73 -8.68
C ARG A 96 -8.03 4.89 -8.79
N SER A 97 -7.87 5.72 -7.77
CA SER A 97 -6.92 6.84 -7.81
C SER A 97 -5.47 6.33 -7.87
N ILE A 98 -5.14 5.26 -7.14
CA ILE A 98 -3.84 4.58 -7.21
C ILE A 98 -3.59 4.04 -8.62
N TYR A 99 -4.56 3.32 -9.19
CA TYR A 99 -4.43 2.78 -10.55
C TYR A 99 -4.25 3.87 -11.62
N GLN A 100 -4.86 5.04 -11.42
CA GLN A 100 -4.72 6.20 -12.30
C GLN A 100 -3.47 7.04 -12.02
N ASN A 101 -2.62 6.64 -11.06
CA ASN A 101 -1.44 7.39 -10.58
C ASN A 101 -1.77 8.82 -10.11
N LYS A 102 -2.95 9.01 -9.53
CA LYS A 102 -3.36 10.31 -8.98
C LYS A 102 -2.97 10.40 -7.51
N PHE A 103 -1.73 10.80 -7.25
CA PHE A 103 -1.15 10.85 -5.90
C PHE A 103 -1.92 11.79 -4.97
N SER A 104 -2.15 13.04 -5.39
CA SER A 104 -2.90 14.02 -4.59
C SER A 104 -4.30 13.55 -4.21
N GLU A 105 -5.05 13.01 -5.18
CA GLU A 105 -6.39 12.44 -4.93
C GLU A 105 -6.32 11.24 -3.96
N THR A 106 -5.31 10.38 -4.11
CA THR A 106 -5.13 9.21 -3.24
C THR A 106 -4.90 9.61 -1.79
N PHE A 107 -3.97 10.55 -1.53
CA PHE A 107 -3.70 11.01 -0.17
C PHE A 107 -4.87 11.81 0.42
N ALA A 108 -5.57 12.58 -0.40
CA ALA A 108 -6.79 13.27 0.04
C ALA A 108 -7.89 12.28 0.45
N LEU A 109 -8.07 11.18 -0.28
CA LEU A 109 -9.04 10.13 0.05
C LEU A 109 -8.62 9.32 1.29
N LEU A 110 -7.34 8.98 1.43
CA LEU A 110 -6.82 8.24 2.58
C LEU A 110 -6.99 9.03 3.89
N ARG A 111 -6.70 10.35 3.86
CA ARG A 111 -6.68 11.21 5.06
C ARG A 111 -7.95 12.03 5.26
N GLY A 112 -8.86 12.05 4.31
CA GLY A 112 -10.00 12.98 4.27
C GLY A 112 -11.18 12.60 5.18
N GLN A 113 -11.36 11.31 5.49
CA GLN A 113 -12.52 10.82 6.25
C GLN A 113 -12.09 9.91 7.41
N PRO A 114 -12.73 10.00 8.59
CA PRO A 114 -12.49 9.03 9.65
C PRO A 114 -12.98 7.65 9.23
N TRP A 115 -12.06 6.69 9.20
CA TRP A 115 -12.36 5.29 8.89
C TRP A 115 -12.98 4.59 10.10
N PRO A 116 -13.95 3.68 9.89
CA PRO A 116 -14.50 2.89 10.98
C PRO A 116 -13.46 1.90 11.49
N LYS A 117 -13.51 1.59 12.79
CA LYS A 117 -12.72 0.49 13.36
C LYS A 117 -13.26 -0.85 12.88
N PRO A 118 -12.41 -1.80 12.48
CA PRO A 118 -10.94 -1.80 12.57
C PRO A 118 -10.18 -1.41 11.27
N VAL A 119 -10.87 -0.85 10.28
CA VAL A 119 -10.29 -0.53 8.96
C VAL A 119 -9.26 0.60 9.03
N ASP A 120 -9.44 1.53 9.97
CA ASP A 120 -8.52 2.62 10.28
C ASP A 120 -7.06 2.18 10.41
N ILE A 121 -6.82 1.09 11.15
CA ILE A 121 -5.48 0.55 11.40
C ILE A 121 -4.77 0.18 10.09
N VAL A 122 -5.49 -0.46 9.16
CA VAL A 122 -4.94 -0.88 7.87
C VAL A 122 -4.72 0.31 6.96
N VAL A 123 -5.64 1.29 6.98
CA VAL A 123 -5.51 2.51 6.18
C VAL A 123 -4.27 3.31 6.58
N GLU A 124 -3.99 3.44 7.89
CA GLU A 124 -2.77 4.07 8.38
C GLU A 124 -1.52 3.34 7.86
N ARG A 125 -1.55 1.99 7.84
CA ARG A 125 -0.46 1.17 7.29
C ARG A 125 -0.30 1.39 5.78
N VAL A 126 -1.39 1.50 5.02
CA VAL A 126 -1.37 1.83 3.58
C VAL A 126 -0.81 3.22 3.35
N ASP A 127 -1.22 4.24 4.10
CA ASP A 127 -0.74 5.61 3.93
C ASP A 127 0.78 5.69 4.16
N ALA A 128 1.27 5.04 5.22
CA ALA A 128 2.70 4.95 5.50
C ALA A 128 3.46 4.22 4.38
N TYR A 129 2.96 3.05 3.95
CA TYR A 129 3.55 2.27 2.86
C TYR A 129 3.60 3.05 1.55
N TYR A 130 2.50 3.68 1.17
CA TYR A 130 2.37 4.40 -0.10
C TYR A 130 3.20 5.68 -0.11
N THR A 131 3.28 6.39 1.03
CA THR A 131 4.17 7.54 1.22
C THR A 131 5.63 7.13 1.04
N GLU A 132 6.06 6.06 1.71
CA GLU A 132 7.44 5.57 1.65
C GLU A 132 7.80 5.04 0.26
N LYS A 133 6.89 4.29 -0.37
CA LYS A 133 7.04 3.83 -1.76
C LYS A 133 7.16 4.99 -2.73
N SER A 134 6.30 5.99 -2.62
CA SER A 134 6.33 7.19 -3.47
C SER A 134 7.64 7.96 -3.28
N PHE A 135 8.07 8.15 -2.03
CA PHE A 135 9.36 8.77 -1.71
C PHE A 135 10.55 8.04 -2.33
N ARG A 136 10.58 6.71 -2.25
CA ARG A 136 11.64 5.89 -2.87
C ARG A 136 11.65 5.98 -4.38
N ASN A 137 10.46 5.96 -5.00
CA ASN A 137 10.33 6.01 -6.45
C ASN A 137 10.80 7.34 -7.01
N ILE A 138 10.33 8.46 -6.44
CA ILE A 138 10.76 9.79 -6.89
C ILE A 138 12.26 10.01 -6.62
N SER A 139 12.79 9.44 -5.52
CA SER A 139 14.23 9.50 -5.21
C SER A 139 15.13 8.75 -6.19
N ARG A 140 14.58 7.79 -6.93
CA ARG A 140 15.31 7.02 -7.95
C ARG A 140 15.16 7.59 -9.35
N ILE A 141 14.01 8.18 -9.64
CA ILE A 141 13.64 8.59 -11.00
C ILE A 141 14.12 10.02 -11.29
N TYR A 142 14.08 10.91 -10.31
CA TYR A 142 14.38 12.32 -10.51
C TYR A 142 15.79 12.67 -10.01
N GLU A 143 16.59 13.26 -10.89
CA GLU A 143 17.84 13.92 -10.51
C GLU A 143 17.57 15.28 -9.82
N SER A 144 16.52 15.97 -10.25
CA SER A 144 16.04 17.20 -9.65
C SER A 144 14.52 17.32 -9.77
N ILE A 145 13.85 17.82 -8.74
CA ILE A 145 12.39 17.96 -8.69
C ILE A 145 11.98 19.28 -8.04
N ARG A 146 10.90 19.88 -8.55
CA ARG A 146 10.31 21.11 -7.99
C ARG A 146 9.54 20.81 -6.69
N PRO A 147 9.50 21.74 -5.71
CA PRO A 147 8.74 21.57 -4.47
C PRO A 147 7.27 21.23 -4.69
N GLU A 148 6.61 21.88 -5.66
CA GLU A 148 5.18 21.70 -5.93
C GLU A 148 4.90 20.25 -6.36
N VAL A 149 5.77 19.73 -7.23
CA VAL A 149 5.65 18.38 -7.78
C VAL A 149 5.99 17.35 -6.72
N ALA A 150 7.04 17.59 -5.92
CA ALA A 150 7.39 16.72 -4.80
C ALA A 150 6.26 16.64 -3.75
N ALA A 151 5.63 17.79 -3.44
CA ALA A 151 4.49 17.87 -2.55
C ALA A 151 3.30 17.04 -3.07
N GLU A 152 3.00 17.14 -4.37
CA GLU A 152 1.94 16.37 -5.02
C GLU A 152 2.17 14.85 -4.94
N TYR A 153 3.39 14.39 -5.26
CA TYR A 153 3.74 12.96 -5.21
C TYR A 153 3.73 12.36 -3.81
N LEU A 154 4.01 13.17 -2.78
CA LEU A 154 4.06 12.72 -1.39
C LEU A 154 2.77 13.00 -0.61
N GLY A 155 1.80 13.67 -1.23
CA GLY A 155 0.58 14.12 -0.56
C GLY A 155 0.86 15.09 0.58
N LEU A 156 1.90 15.91 0.45
CA LEU A 156 2.26 16.93 1.42
C LEU A 156 1.78 18.30 0.92
N GLN A 157 1.66 19.25 1.84
CA GLN A 157 1.39 20.63 1.46
C GLN A 157 2.70 21.30 1.04
N ASN A 158 2.65 22.15 0.01
CA ASN A 158 3.79 22.99 -0.38
C ASN A 158 3.93 24.15 0.61
N ASN A 159 4.48 23.88 1.79
CA ASN A 159 4.71 24.83 2.86
C ASN A 159 6.20 24.85 3.27
N ALA A 160 6.58 25.76 4.16
CA ALA A 160 7.96 25.87 4.64
C ALA A 160 8.47 24.59 5.33
N GLU A 161 7.57 23.77 5.89
CA GLU A 161 7.92 22.51 6.56
C GLU A 161 8.31 21.41 5.58
N LEU A 162 7.88 21.49 4.31
CA LEU A 162 8.22 20.50 3.28
C LEU A 162 9.73 20.37 3.11
N THR A 163 10.45 21.50 3.05
CA THR A 163 11.90 21.50 2.91
C THR A 163 12.57 20.83 4.11
N ASP A 164 12.14 21.14 5.33
CA ASP A 164 12.67 20.51 6.54
C ASP A 164 12.41 18.99 6.58
N ILE A 165 11.23 18.55 6.15
CA ILE A 165 10.86 17.14 6.09
C ILE A 165 11.73 16.40 5.08
N LEU A 166 11.89 16.94 3.87
CA LEU A 166 12.64 16.30 2.79
C LEU A 166 14.15 16.29 3.04
N VAL A 167 14.70 17.38 3.58
CA VAL A 167 16.11 17.46 3.96
C VAL A 167 16.44 16.49 5.10
N LYS A 168 15.57 16.36 6.11
CA LYS A 168 15.72 15.33 7.16
C LYS A 168 15.69 13.90 6.62
N ARG A 169 15.00 13.67 5.51
CA ARG A 169 14.96 12.37 4.81
C ARG A 169 16.12 12.17 3.84
N GLY A 170 17.08 13.10 3.79
CA GLY A 170 18.34 12.98 3.05
C GLY A 170 18.30 13.55 1.64
N TRP A 171 17.35 14.42 1.31
CA TRP A 171 17.37 15.18 0.06
C TRP A 171 18.16 16.48 0.21
N ASP A 172 18.80 16.93 -0.87
CA ASP A 172 19.48 18.22 -0.88
C ASP A 172 18.56 19.31 -1.43
N TRP A 173 18.61 20.49 -0.81
CA TRP A 173 17.90 21.68 -1.28
C TRP A 173 18.85 22.64 -2.00
N ASP A 174 18.57 22.92 -3.28
CA ASP A 174 19.29 23.90 -4.08
C ASP A 174 18.54 25.24 -4.06
N ALA A 175 18.96 26.13 -3.16
CA ALA A 175 18.31 27.43 -2.95
C ALA A 175 18.47 28.40 -4.15
N GLU A 176 19.48 28.21 -5.01
CA GLU A 176 19.67 29.07 -6.18
C GLU A 176 18.69 28.73 -7.31
N LYS A 177 18.32 27.46 -7.42
CA LYS A 177 17.42 26.95 -8.47
C LYS A 177 16.02 26.64 -7.99
N GLU A 178 15.78 26.69 -6.68
CA GLU A 178 14.53 26.30 -6.01
C GLU A 178 14.12 24.87 -6.36
N LEU A 179 15.08 23.94 -6.27
CA LEU A 179 14.90 22.52 -6.62
C LEU A 179 15.41 21.61 -5.50
N PHE A 180 14.71 20.52 -5.30
CA PHE A 180 15.23 19.38 -4.54
C PHE A 180 16.08 18.50 -5.44
N ARG A 181 17.16 17.94 -4.88
CA ARG A 181 17.91 16.83 -5.45
C ARG A 181 17.67 15.59 -4.59
N PRO A 182 16.79 14.70 -5.06
CA PRO A 182 16.52 13.48 -4.33
C PRO A 182 17.76 12.58 -4.27
N HIS A 183 18.02 12.00 -3.10
CA HIS A 183 19.05 10.98 -2.93
C HIS A 183 18.40 9.68 -2.44
N VAL A 184 18.91 8.54 -2.90
CA VAL A 184 18.51 7.25 -2.35
C VAL A 184 19.31 7.02 -1.06
N PRO A 185 18.68 6.80 0.10
CA PRO A 185 19.44 6.45 1.30
C PRO A 185 20.30 5.20 1.05
N ASP A 186 21.60 5.28 1.34
CA ASP A 186 22.65 4.32 0.97
C ASP A 186 22.47 2.89 1.52
N GLU A 187 21.60 2.69 2.52
CA GLU A 187 21.36 1.39 3.16
C GLU A 187 20.95 0.29 2.17
N LEU A 188 20.40 0.64 1.00
CA LEU A 188 19.94 -0.32 -0.01
C LEU A 188 20.80 -0.41 -1.27
N VAL A 189 21.73 0.52 -1.48
CA VAL A 189 22.74 0.39 -2.54
C VAL A 189 23.68 -0.79 -2.21
N ASN A 190 23.91 -1.04 -0.92
CA ASN A 190 24.75 -2.14 -0.45
C ASN A 190 24.09 -3.51 -0.54
N ALA A 191 22.75 -3.60 -0.49
CA ALA A 191 22.02 -4.87 -0.71
C ALA A 191 22.12 -5.33 -2.18
N GLY A 192 22.17 -4.39 -3.14
CA GLY A 192 22.36 -4.69 -4.56
C GLY A 192 23.81 -4.99 -4.97
N LYS A 193 24.80 -4.53 -4.18
CA LYS A 193 26.24 -4.80 -4.39
C LYS A 193 26.68 -6.18 -3.89
N ALA A 194 25.81 -6.95 -3.24
CA ALA A 194 26.07 -8.34 -2.87
C ALA A 194 25.94 -9.33 -4.04
N ARG A 195 25.93 -8.86 -5.30
CA ARG A 195 26.15 -9.74 -6.45
C ARG A 195 27.66 -9.91 -6.65
N PRO A 196 28.21 -11.13 -6.53
CA PRO A 196 29.62 -11.35 -6.81
C PRO A 196 29.93 -10.89 -8.24
N PRO A 197 31.09 -10.24 -8.47
CA PRO A 197 31.49 -9.78 -9.79
C PRO A 197 31.49 -10.96 -10.78
N LEU A 198 31.00 -10.71 -12.01
CA LEU A 198 30.84 -11.70 -13.09
C LEU A 198 32.11 -12.51 -13.39
N ASP A 199 33.28 -12.01 -13.00
CA ASP A 199 34.58 -12.67 -13.10
C ASP A 199 34.67 -13.98 -12.27
N GLN A 200 33.83 -14.15 -11.25
CA GLN A 200 33.77 -15.38 -10.45
C GLN A 200 32.93 -16.50 -11.08
N ILE A 201 31.99 -16.16 -11.99
CA ILE A 201 31.07 -17.15 -12.59
C ILE A 201 31.79 -17.95 -13.70
N SER A 202 32.79 -17.36 -14.37
CA SER A 202 33.58 -18.05 -15.40
C SER A 202 34.49 -19.15 -14.85
N ARG A 203 34.81 -19.15 -13.54
CA ARG A 203 35.67 -20.18 -12.92
C ARG A 203 34.90 -21.43 -12.49
N THR A 204 33.60 -21.35 -12.25
CA THR A 204 32.80 -22.49 -11.75
C THR A 204 32.21 -23.36 -12.86
N VAL A 205 32.17 -22.89 -14.12
CA VAL A 205 31.64 -23.68 -15.25
C VAL A 205 32.74 -24.47 -15.99
N GLY A 206 34.02 -24.17 -15.75
CA GLY A 206 35.16 -24.80 -16.45
C GLY A 206 35.76 -26.06 -15.82
N LEU A 207 35.23 -26.57 -14.69
CA LEU A 207 35.83 -27.70 -13.96
C LEU A 207 35.00 -29.00 -14.00
N ALA A 208 33.94 -29.05 -14.80
CA ALA A 208 33.16 -30.28 -15.03
C ALA A 208 33.34 -30.80 -16.47
N SER A 209 34.59 -31.02 -16.89
CA SER A 209 34.93 -31.83 -18.06
C SER A 209 36.42 -32.18 -18.00
N VAL A 210 36.76 -33.25 -17.26
CA VAL A 210 37.65 -34.38 -17.65
C VAL A 210 37.37 -35.51 -16.66
#